data_AF-A0A6A1QD85-F1
#
_entry.id   AF-A0A6A1QD85-F1
#
_cell.length_a   1.000
_cell.length_b   1.000
_cell.length_c   1.000
_cell.angle_alpha   90.00
_cell.angle_beta   90.00
_cell.angle_gamma   90.00
#
_symmetry.space_group_name_H-M   'P 1'
#
loop_
_entity.id
_entity.type
_entity.pdbx_description
1 polymer ?
#
loop_
_entity_poly.entity_id
_entity_poly.type
_entity_poly.pdbx_seq_one_letter_code
_entity_poly.pdbx_strand_id
1 'polypeptide(L)'
;VRWALVAAGCAFYLGVFVACHQLSSSLNATYRSLGAREQVFWNLAATRAVFGIQGTAAGLRALLLDPVLQADKVLGQQNWCWFHIATATGFFLFENLALHVSNALFRTFDGFLAVHHLFAFLGFLGSVVNLQAGHYLPMITLLLEMSTPFTCISWMLLKVGAPQTAWAPRGMCAPQREGSGYLFPPHWALFLVGLGLLTVLLNPYWTRKKTQQLLNPVDWNFAPGRPNGPAPPKKTR
;
A
#
# COMPACT_ATOMS: atom_id res chain seq x y z
N VAL A 1 -22.91 3.17 -8.29
CA VAL A 1 -21.71 2.49 -8.85
C VAL A 1 -20.53 2.47 -7.88
N ARG A 2 -20.01 3.62 -7.39
CA ARG A 2 -18.80 3.63 -6.54
C ARG A 2 -18.95 2.91 -5.20
N TRP A 3 -20.05 3.11 -4.49
CA TRP A 3 -20.33 2.36 -3.25
C TRP A 3 -20.43 0.85 -3.47
N ALA A 4 -20.95 0.43 -4.64
CA ALA A 4 -20.94 -0.97 -5.02
C ALA A 4 -19.50 -1.47 -5.27
N LEU A 5 -18.61 -0.66 -5.84
CA LEU A 5 -17.18 -0.99 -5.96
C LEU A 5 -16.45 -1.03 -4.61
N VAL A 6 -16.81 -0.17 -3.66
CA VAL A 6 -16.27 -0.23 -2.28
C VAL A 6 -16.70 -1.53 -1.61
N ALA A 7 -17.99 -1.86 -1.66
CA ALA A 7 -18.52 -3.11 -1.12
C ALA A 7 -17.90 -4.34 -1.81
N ALA A 8 -17.79 -4.31 -3.14
CA ALA A 8 -17.14 -5.37 -3.91
C ALA A 8 -15.65 -5.51 -3.57
N GLY A 9 -14.93 -4.41 -3.37
CA GLY A 9 -13.55 -4.42 -2.91
C GLY A 9 -13.42 -5.06 -1.52
N CYS A 10 -14.27 -4.67 -0.57
CA CYS A 10 -14.30 -5.28 0.76
C CYS A 10 -14.58 -6.79 0.68
N ALA A 11 -15.58 -7.19 -0.11
CA ALA A 11 -15.93 -8.59 -0.33
C ALA A 11 -14.80 -9.37 -1.02
N PHE A 12 -14.12 -8.77 -1.99
CA PHE A 12 -12.97 -9.36 -2.67
C PHE A 12 -11.83 -9.66 -1.67
N TYR A 13 -11.44 -8.71 -0.83
CA TYR A 13 -10.35 -8.91 0.14
C TYR A 13 -10.73 -9.86 1.29
N LEU A 14 -12.01 -9.90 1.68
CA LEU A 14 -12.53 -10.98 2.52
C LEU A 14 -12.39 -12.34 1.82
N GLY A 15 -12.71 -12.41 0.52
CA GLY A 15 -12.51 -13.59 -0.31
C GLY A 15 -11.04 -14.03 -0.36
N VAL A 16 -10.10 -13.10 -0.53
CA VAL A 16 -8.65 -13.37 -0.49
C VAL A 16 -8.24 -13.93 0.88
N PHE A 17 -8.74 -13.35 1.97
CA PHE A 17 -8.48 -13.83 3.33
C PHE A 17 -8.97 -15.28 3.52
N VAL A 18 -10.21 -15.57 3.11
CA VAL A 18 -10.79 -16.92 3.20
C VAL A 18 -10.05 -17.90 2.29
N ALA A 19 -9.75 -17.52 1.05
CA ALA A 19 -8.99 -18.35 0.13
C ALA A 19 -7.60 -18.68 0.67
N CYS A 20 -6.93 -17.69 1.31
CA CYS A 20 -5.66 -17.92 1.98
C CYS A 20 -5.78 -18.94 3.12
N HIS A 21 -6.83 -18.85 3.94
CA HIS A 21 -7.10 -19.87 4.97
C HIS A 21 -7.26 -21.26 4.34
N GLN A 22 -8.13 -21.41 3.34
CA GLN A 22 -8.41 -22.71 2.72
C GLN A 22 -7.16 -23.32 2.09
N LEU A 23 -6.39 -22.52 1.35
CA LEU A 23 -5.17 -22.95 0.70
C LEU A 23 -4.09 -23.32 1.72
N SER A 24 -3.89 -22.49 2.75
CA SER A 24 -2.86 -22.70 3.78
C SER A 24 -3.21 -23.89 4.67
N SER A 25 -4.48 -24.06 5.05
CA SER A 25 -4.96 -25.25 5.77
C SER A 25 -4.72 -26.52 4.98
N SER A 26 -4.92 -26.50 3.66
CA SER A 26 -4.74 -27.67 2.80
C SER A 26 -3.27 -28.00 2.54
N LEU A 27 -2.45 -26.99 2.23
CA LEU A 27 -1.12 -27.20 1.67
C LEU A 27 0.04 -26.89 2.62
N ASN A 28 -0.17 -26.13 3.70
CA ASN A 28 0.91 -25.60 4.53
C ASN A 28 0.92 -26.23 5.93
N ALA A 29 1.89 -27.12 6.18
CA ALA A 29 2.05 -27.78 7.48
C ALA A 29 2.36 -26.81 8.64
N THR A 30 3.11 -25.74 8.37
CA THR A 30 3.38 -24.68 9.36
C THR A 30 2.08 -23.98 9.74
N TYR A 31 1.27 -23.60 8.74
CA TYR A 31 0.00 -22.93 9.00
C TYR A 31 -0.93 -23.76 9.89
N ARG A 32 -0.99 -25.08 9.66
CA ARG A 32 -1.81 -25.99 10.47
C ARG A 32 -1.34 -26.12 11.92
N SER A 33 -0.06 -25.89 12.21
CA SER A 33 0.45 -25.93 13.58
C SER A 33 0.34 -24.59 14.31
N LEU A 34 0.07 -23.49 13.60
CA LEU A 34 -0.15 -22.17 14.19
C LEU A 34 -1.43 -22.14 15.03
N GLY A 35 -1.40 -21.39 16.14
CA GLY A 35 -2.62 -21.09 16.90
C GLY A 35 -3.58 -20.20 16.11
N ALA A 36 -4.88 -20.23 16.46
CA ALA A 36 -5.94 -19.50 15.73
C ALA A 36 -5.63 -17.99 15.52
N ARG A 37 -5.04 -17.33 16.52
CA ARG A 37 -4.61 -15.92 16.40
C ARG A 37 -3.54 -15.72 15.32
N GLU A 38 -2.56 -16.60 15.27
CA GLU A 38 -1.46 -16.52 14.30
C GLU A 38 -1.93 -16.90 12.89
N GLN A 39 -2.88 -17.83 12.77
CA GLN A 39 -3.55 -18.14 11.50
C GLN A 39 -4.30 -16.95 10.92
N VAL A 40 -5.02 -16.19 11.77
CA VAL A 40 -5.69 -14.94 11.35
C VAL A 40 -4.67 -13.91 10.86
N PHE A 41 -3.58 -13.70 11.60
CA PHE A 41 -2.52 -12.77 11.17
C PHE A 41 -1.79 -13.21 9.91
N TRP A 42 -1.60 -14.52 9.71
CA TRP A 42 -1.06 -15.08 8.48
C TRP A 42 -1.95 -14.77 7.28
N ASN A 43 -3.26 -14.99 7.42
CA ASN A 43 -4.21 -14.66 6.36
C ASN A 43 -4.26 -13.15 6.09
N LEU A 44 -4.24 -12.31 7.14
CA LEU A 44 -4.16 -10.87 6.99
C LEU A 44 -2.87 -10.42 6.29
N ALA A 45 -1.72 -11.01 6.62
CA ALA A 45 -0.45 -10.72 5.95
C ALA A 45 -0.53 -11.04 4.46
N ALA A 46 -1.09 -12.20 4.08
CA ALA A 46 -1.30 -12.55 2.68
C ALA A 46 -2.24 -11.55 1.98
N THR A 47 -3.37 -11.21 2.60
CA THR A 47 -4.34 -10.24 2.03
C THR A 47 -3.71 -8.85 1.85
N ARG A 48 -2.94 -8.38 2.83
CA ARG A 48 -2.19 -7.11 2.77
C ARG A 48 -1.13 -7.14 1.67
N ALA A 49 -0.45 -8.27 1.46
CA ALA A 49 0.50 -8.43 0.37
C ALA A 49 -0.17 -8.32 -1.01
N VAL A 50 -1.34 -8.93 -1.21
CA VAL A 50 -2.12 -8.79 -2.46
C VAL A 50 -2.51 -7.32 -2.69
N PHE A 51 -3.01 -6.65 -1.65
CA PHE A 51 -3.34 -5.23 -1.75
C PHE A 51 -2.12 -4.37 -2.06
N GLY A 52 -0.98 -4.61 -1.40
CA GLY A 52 0.26 -3.88 -1.64
C GLY A 52 0.76 -4.02 -3.08
N ILE A 53 0.63 -5.21 -3.69
CA ILE A 53 0.93 -5.41 -5.12
C ILE A 53 -0.03 -4.60 -6.00
N GLN A 54 -1.34 -4.68 -5.73
CA GLN A 54 -2.35 -3.91 -6.47
C GLN A 54 -2.08 -2.40 -6.38
N GLY A 55 -1.86 -1.89 -5.17
CA GLY A 55 -1.62 -0.49 -4.88
C GLY A 55 -0.33 0.02 -5.53
N THR A 56 0.74 -0.78 -5.46
CA THR A 56 2.02 -0.46 -6.12
C THR A 56 1.85 -0.35 -7.63
N ALA A 57 1.19 -1.32 -8.26
CA ALA A 57 0.97 -1.31 -9.70
C ALA A 57 0.13 -0.09 -10.13
N ALA A 58 -0.95 0.20 -9.39
CA ALA A 58 -1.82 1.34 -9.66
C ALA A 58 -1.09 2.68 -9.48
N GLY A 59 -0.34 2.83 -8.39
CA GLY A 59 0.43 4.04 -8.09
C GLY A 59 1.57 4.26 -9.07
N LEU A 60 2.30 3.21 -9.47
CA LEU A 60 3.38 3.31 -10.45
C LEU A 60 2.84 3.67 -11.82
N ARG A 61 1.70 3.11 -12.22
CA ARG A 61 1.03 3.50 -13.47
C ARG A 61 0.62 4.97 -13.45
N ALA A 62 -0.01 5.44 -12.38
CA ALA A 62 -0.37 6.85 -12.23
C ALA A 62 0.86 7.77 -12.23
N LEU A 63 1.95 7.33 -11.58
CA LEU A 63 3.19 8.12 -11.47
C LEU A 63 3.96 8.20 -12.79
N LEU A 64 4.11 7.07 -13.48
CA LEU A 64 5.05 6.94 -14.60
C LEU A 64 4.37 7.06 -15.97
N LEU A 65 3.10 6.70 -16.07
CA LEU A 65 2.45 6.44 -17.36
C LEU A 65 1.17 7.27 -17.60
N ASP A 66 0.58 7.92 -16.59
CA ASP A 66 -0.67 8.66 -16.78
C ASP A 66 -0.43 10.17 -17.00
N PRO A 67 -0.50 10.65 -18.27
CA PRO A 67 -0.24 12.05 -18.58
C PRO A 67 -1.30 12.99 -18.01
N VAL A 68 -2.55 12.53 -17.82
CA VAL A 68 -3.65 13.37 -17.32
C VAL A 68 -3.42 13.72 -15.86
N LEU A 69 -3.05 12.72 -15.05
CA LEU A 69 -2.78 12.97 -13.64
C LEU A 69 -1.48 13.74 -13.39
N GLN A 70 -0.53 13.68 -14.33
CA GLN A 70 0.71 14.48 -14.26
C GLN A 70 0.49 15.94 -14.67
N ALA A 71 -0.39 16.18 -15.66
CA ALA A 71 -0.74 17.52 -16.11
C ALA A 71 -1.54 18.28 -15.06
N ASP A 72 -2.49 17.62 -14.38
CA ASP A 72 -3.27 18.22 -13.30
C ASP A 72 -3.23 17.33 -12.04
N LYS A 73 -2.40 17.75 -11.10
CA LYS A 73 -2.16 17.00 -9.85
C LYS A 73 -3.21 17.28 -8.77
N VAL A 74 -4.04 18.30 -8.96
CA VAL A 74 -5.03 18.75 -7.96
C VAL A 74 -6.41 18.24 -8.33
N LEU A 75 -6.82 18.39 -9.58
CA LEU A 75 -8.16 18.04 -10.06
C LEU A 75 -8.15 16.94 -11.14
N GLY A 76 -6.97 16.48 -11.59
CA GLY A 76 -6.87 15.43 -12.61
C GLY A 76 -7.58 14.15 -12.18
N GLN A 77 -8.44 13.64 -13.06
CA GLN A 77 -9.25 12.45 -12.84
C GLN A 77 -9.23 11.53 -14.06
N GLN A 78 -9.35 10.23 -13.77
CA GLN A 78 -9.37 9.16 -14.74
C GLN A 78 -10.33 8.07 -14.26
N ASN A 79 -11.07 7.45 -15.17
CA ASN A 79 -12.09 6.45 -14.84
C ASN A 79 -11.50 5.20 -14.15
N TRP A 80 -10.31 4.77 -14.59
CA TRP A 80 -9.64 3.60 -14.01
C TRP A 80 -9.14 3.85 -12.57
N CYS A 81 -8.87 5.11 -12.21
CA CYS A 81 -8.49 5.47 -10.84
C CYS A 81 -9.66 5.29 -9.86
N TRP A 82 -10.90 5.53 -10.29
CA TRP A 82 -12.07 5.28 -9.44
C TRP A 82 -12.16 3.82 -9.00
N PHE A 83 -11.77 2.88 -9.86
CA PHE A 83 -11.70 1.47 -9.51
C PHE A 83 -10.68 1.22 -8.38
N HIS A 84 -9.46 1.76 -8.50
CA HIS A 84 -8.43 1.55 -7.48
C HIS A 84 -8.72 2.30 -6.17
N ILE A 85 -9.24 3.52 -6.24
CA ILE A 85 -9.63 4.30 -5.04
C ILE A 85 -10.78 3.61 -4.31
N ALA A 86 -11.81 3.16 -5.04
CA ALA A 86 -12.96 2.48 -4.42
C ALA A 86 -12.55 1.12 -3.84
N THR A 87 -11.76 0.32 -4.56
CA THR A 87 -11.29 -0.99 -4.05
C THR A 87 -10.29 -0.83 -2.89
N ALA A 88 -9.46 0.21 -2.87
CA ALA A 88 -8.62 0.55 -1.72
C ALA A 88 -9.44 0.96 -0.51
N THR A 89 -10.49 1.77 -0.71
CA THR A 89 -11.44 2.10 0.37
C THR A 89 -12.09 0.83 0.94
N GLY A 90 -12.49 -0.10 0.06
CA GLY A 90 -13.03 -1.40 0.46
C GLY A 90 -12.03 -2.28 1.21
N PHE A 91 -10.76 -2.28 0.78
CA PHE A 91 -9.68 -2.96 1.49
C PHE A 91 -9.47 -2.40 2.90
N PHE A 92 -9.36 -1.08 3.05
CA PHE A 92 -9.16 -0.46 4.36
C PHE A 92 -10.37 -0.66 5.28
N LEU A 93 -11.59 -0.70 4.74
CA LEU A 93 -12.78 -1.09 5.50
C LEU A 93 -12.66 -2.53 6.03
N PHE A 94 -12.31 -3.49 5.15
CA PHE A 94 -12.08 -4.88 5.54
C PHE A 94 -11.00 -4.99 6.62
N GLU A 95 -9.86 -4.29 6.44
CA GLU A 95 -8.72 -4.35 7.36
C GLU A 95 -9.11 -3.84 8.74
N ASN A 96 -9.78 -2.68 8.82
CA ASN A 96 -10.27 -2.14 10.09
C ASN A 96 -11.24 -3.12 10.78
N LEU A 97 -12.20 -3.70 10.03
CA LEU A 97 -13.11 -4.72 10.58
C LEU A 97 -12.33 -5.92 11.12
N ALA A 98 -11.42 -6.48 10.32
CA ALA A 98 -10.64 -7.65 10.70
C ALA A 98 -9.75 -7.38 11.90
N LEU A 99 -9.10 -6.20 11.96
CA LEU A 99 -8.26 -5.78 13.07
C LEU A 99 -9.07 -5.62 14.36
N HIS A 100 -10.19 -4.90 14.33
CA HIS A 100 -11.01 -4.65 15.52
C HIS A 100 -11.72 -5.92 16.02
N VAL A 101 -12.24 -6.74 15.12
CA VAL A 101 -12.83 -8.04 15.47
C VAL A 101 -11.76 -8.95 16.08
N SER A 102 -10.57 -9.04 15.48
CA SER A 102 -9.47 -9.85 16.03
C SER A 102 -9.03 -9.34 17.40
N ASN A 103 -8.93 -8.02 17.59
CA ASN A 103 -8.60 -7.41 18.87
C ASN A 103 -9.64 -7.74 19.96
N ALA A 104 -10.93 -7.70 19.63
CA ALA A 104 -11.99 -8.09 20.53
C ALA A 104 -11.93 -9.59 20.88
N LEU A 105 -11.82 -10.46 19.88
CA LEU A 105 -11.80 -11.92 20.05
C LEU A 105 -10.58 -12.42 20.83
N PHE A 106 -9.40 -11.86 20.56
CA PHE A 106 -8.14 -12.28 21.19
C PHE A 106 -7.75 -11.43 22.40
N ARG A 107 -8.55 -10.43 22.76
CA ARG A 107 -8.28 -9.46 23.85
C ARG A 107 -6.91 -8.80 23.67
N THR A 108 -6.68 -8.27 22.49
CA THR A 108 -5.45 -7.56 22.11
C THR A 108 -5.77 -6.14 21.69
N PHE A 109 -4.76 -5.29 21.63
CA PHE A 109 -4.90 -3.94 21.09
C PHE A 109 -3.59 -3.50 20.46
N ASP A 110 -3.66 -3.11 19.20
CA ASP A 110 -2.56 -2.47 18.47
C ASP A 110 -3.02 -1.07 18.05
N GLY A 111 -2.74 -0.09 18.91
CA GLY A 111 -3.19 1.28 18.71
C GLY A 111 -2.53 1.96 17.51
N PHE A 112 -1.25 1.66 17.24
CA PHE A 112 -0.55 2.27 16.12
C PHE A 112 -1.14 1.79 14.78
N LEU A 113 -1.32 0.48 14.65
CA LEU A 113 -1.92 -0.11 13.46
C LEU A 113 -3.38 0.35 13.27
N ALA A 114 -4.16 0.39 14.35
CA ALA A 114 -5.55 0.84 14.30
C ALA A 114 -5.68 2.31 13.85
N VAL A 115 -4.87 3.21 14.42
CA VAL A 115 -4.88 4.62 14.03
C VAL A 115 -4.42 4.80 12.59
N HIS A 116 -3.35 4.10 12.18
CA HIS A 116 -2.85 4.15 10.81
C HIS A 116 -3.90 3.73 9.79
N HIS A 117 -4.52 2.57 9.97
CA HIS A 117 -5.54 2.06 9.05
C HIS A 117 -6.85 2.85 9.11
N LEU A 118 -7.20 3.45 10.25
CA LEU A 118 -8.34 4.37 10.34
C LEU A 118 -8.10 5.62 9.49
N PHE A 119 -6.95 6.27 9.62
CA PHE A 119 -6.63 7.45 8.80
C PHE A 119 -6.52 7.11 7.31
N ALA A 120 -5.95 5.96 6.96
CA ALA A 120 -5.92 5.48 5.59
C ALA A 120 -7.35 5.29 5.05
N PHE A 121 -8.23 4.63 5.81
CA PHE A 121 -9.63 4.46 5.45
C PHE A 121 -10.34 5.80 5.22
N LEU A 122 -10.22 6.73 6.18
CA LEU A 122 -10.87 8.03 6.10
C LEU A 122 -10.35 8.87 4.92
N GLY A 123 -9.05 8.81 4.61
CA GLY A 123 -8.47 9.51 3.46
C GLY A 123 -9.00 9.01 2.12
N PHE A 124 -9.07 7.69 1.93
CA PHE A 124 -9.63 7.09 0.72
C PHE A 124 -11.15 7.25 0.65
N LEU A 125 -11.87 7.12 1.76
CA LEU A 125 -13.31 7.39 1.84
C LEU A 125 -13.62 8.86 1.48
N GLY A 126 -12.83 9.80 1.99
CA GLY A 126 -12.89 11.22 1.63
C GLY A 126 -12.77 11.43 0.12
N SER A 127 -11.88 10.70 -0.54
CA SER A 127 -11.72 10.73 -2.00
C SER A 127 -12.90 10.12 -2.75
N VAL A 128 -13.57 9.10 -2.19
CA VAL A 128 -14.78 8.50 -2.77
C VAL A 128 -15.99 9.44 -2.71
N VAL A 129 -16.14 10.16 -1.59
CA VAL A 129 -17.29 11.07 -1.37
C VAL A 129 -17.10 12.44 -2.02
N ASN A 130 -15.86 12.95 -2.07
CA ASN A 130 -15.56 14.24 -2.67
C ASN A 130 -15.27 14.08 -4.17
N LEU A 131 -16.30 14.26 -5.00
CA LEU A 131 -16.20 14.15 -6.46
C LEU A 131 -15.24 15.17 -7.10
N GLN A 132 -14.92 16.25 -6.38
CA GLN A 132 -14.03 17.30 -6.84
C GLN A 132 -12.58 17.06 -6.42
N ALA A 133 -12.32 16.09 -5.53
CA ALA A 133 -10.96 15.70 -5.19
C ALA A 133 -10.32 14.98 -6.39
N GLY A 134 -9.21 15.52 -6.90
CA GLY A 134 -8.44 14.85 -7.96
C GLY A 134 -7.89 13.50 -7.49
N HIS A 135 -7.67 12.60 -8.45
CA HIS A 135 -7.23 11.23 -8.15
C HIS A 135 -5.73 11.10 -7.99
N TYR A 136 -4.94 12.05 -8.47
CA TYR A 136 -3.49 11.88 -8.48
C TYR A 136 -2.94 11.63 -7.08
N LEU A 137 -3.33 12.44 -6.09
CA LEU A 137 -2.88 12.27 -4.73
C LEU A 137 -3.22 10.89 -4.14
N PRO A 138 -4.49 10.44 -4.07
CA PRO A 138 -4.82 9.13 -3.52
C PRO A 138 -4.20 7.97 -4.32
N MET A 139 -4.04 8.11 -5.63
CA MET A 139 -3.37 7.09 -6.47
C MET A 139 -1.88 6.98 -6.17
N ILE A 140 -1.18 8.10 -5.99
CA ILE A 140 0.23 8.09 -5.59
C ILE A 140 0.40 7.61 -4.15
N THR A 141 -0.53 7.94 -3.25
CA THR A 141 -0.52 7.44 -1.86
C THR A 141 -0.54 5.91 -1.79
N LEU A 142 -1.11 5.21 -2.78
CA LEU A 142 -1.04 3.73 -2.84
C LEU A 142 0.40 3.19 -2.94
N LEU A 143 1.39 4.00 -3.35
CA LEU A 143 2.80 3.61 -3.35
C LEU A 143 3.39 3.47 -1.94
N LEU A 144 2.74 4.01 -0.91
CA LEU A 144 3.17 3.79 0.48
C LEU A 144 3.06 2.31 0.87
N GLU A 145 2.20 1.55 0.18
CA GLU A 145 2.03 0.12 0.37
C GLU A 145 3.08 -0.72 -0.37
N MET A 146 4.06 -0.11 -1.05
CA MET A 146 5.06 -0.83 -1.83
C MET A 146 5.93 -1.75 -0.97
N SER A 147 6.15 -1.40 0.30
CA SER A 147 6.90 -2.24 1.24
C SER A 147 6.05 -3.36 1.87
N THR A 148 4.72 -3.26 1.80
CA THR A 148 3.77 -4.14 2.47
C THR A 148 3.92 -5.61 2.05
N PRO A 149 4.03 -5.96 0.74
CA PRO A 149 4.20 -7.34 0.32
C PRO A 149 5.49 -7.96 0.88
N PHE A 150 6.59 -7.23 0.87
CA PHE A 150 7.88 -7.73 1.36
C PHE A 150 7.84 -7.97 2.87
N THR A 151 7.27 -7.05 3.63
CA THR A 151 7.14 -7.17 5.09
C THR A 151 6.25 -8.35 5.45
N CYS A 152 5.12 -8.53 4.76
CA CYS A 152 4.19 -9.63 4.98
C CYS A 152 4.81 -10.99 4.63
N ILE A 153 5.42 -11.11 3.45
CA ILE A 153 6.09 -12.35 3.02
C ILE A 153 7.25 -12.68 3.96
N SER A 154 8.06 -11.70 4.34
CA SER A 154 9.16 -11.90 5.30
C SER A 154 8.64 -12.47 6.63
N TRP A 155 7.55 -11.90 7.17
CA TRP A 155 6.95 -12.40 8.41
C TRP A 155 6.42 -13.84 8.26
N MET A 156 5.77 -14.15 7.15
CA MET A 156 5.28 -15.50 6.87
C MET A 156 6.42 -16.51 6.74
N LEU A 157 7.52 -16.15 6.06
CA LEU A 157 8.71 -17.01 5.93
C LEU A 157 9.40 -17.24 7.28
N LEU A 158 9.47 -16.24 8.15
CA LEU A 158 10.00 -16.40 9.51
C LEU A 158 9.20 -17.45 10.30
N LYS A 159 7.89 -17.52 10.10
CA LYS A 159 7.04 -18.54 10.74
C LYS A 159 7.28 -19.94 10.19
N VAL A 160 7.63 -20.08 8.89
CA VAL A 160 8.00 -21.36 8.29
C VAL A 160 9.36 -21.86 8.80
N GLY A 161 10.32 -20.96 9.04
CA GLY A 161 11.67 -21.30 9.49
C GLY A 161 11.85 -21.45 11.00
N ALA A 162 10.85 -21.12 11.82
CA ALA A 162 10.95 -21.19 13.28
C ALA A 162 10.73 -22.63 13.79
N PRO A 163 11.65 -23.20 14.60
CA PRO A 163 11.40 -24.48 15.25
C PRO A 163 10.20 -24.39 16.19
N GLN A 164 9.26 -25.35 16.08
CA GLN A 164 8.00 -25.40 16.84
C GLN A 164 8.20 -25.80 18.32
N THR A 165 9.15 -25.20 19.04
CA THR A 165 9.27 -25.42 20.49
C THR A 165 8.23 -24.59 21.23
N ALA A 166 7.21 -25.27 21.73
CA ALA A 166 6.15 -24.71 22.56
C ALA A 166 6.69 -24.16 23.89
N TRP A 167 7.01 -22.87 23.98
CA TRP A 167 6.90 -22.00 25.18
C TRP A 167 7.71 -20.71 25.03
N ALA A 168 7.05 -19.56 25.17
CA ALA A 168 7.66 -18.39 25.81
C ALA A 168 6.52 -17.58 26.44
N PRO A 169 6.30 -17.67 27.77
CA PRO A 169 5.35 -16.81 28.48
C PRO A 169 5.89 -15.37 28.59
N ARG A 170 4.93 -14.44 28.68
CA ARG A 170 5.10 -12.99 28.78
C ARG A 170 5.98 -12.57 29.96
N GLY A 171 6.92 -11.65 29.71
CA GLY A 171 7.69 -10.95 30.73
C GLY A 171 9.06 -10.57 30.19
N MET A 172 9.55 -9.39 30.55
CA MET A 172 10.76 -8.77 30.00
C MET A 172 12.02 -9.65 30.08
N CYS A 173 12.90 -9.45 29.09
CA CYS A 173 14.32 -9.81 29.04
C CYS A 173 14.71 -11.26 29.40
N ALA A 174 14.98 -12.04 28.35
CA ALA A 174 16.01 -13.08 28.39
C ALA A 174 16.89 -12.93 27.12
N PRO A 175 18.21 -13.18 27.23
CA PRO A 175 19.19 -12.67 26.30
C PRO A 175 19.02 -13.32 24.94
N GLN A 176 19.15 -12.47 23.91
CA GLN A 176 19.30 -12.85 22.52
C GLN A 176 20.46 -13.85 22.41
N ARG A 177 20.14 -15.15 22.32
CA ARG A 177 21.10 -16.13 21.79
C ARG A 177 21.19 -15.84 20.30
N GLU A 178 22.34 -15.28 19.91
CA GLU A 178 22.83 -15.27 18.54
C GLU A 178 22.74 -16.69 17.96
N GLY A 179 21.78 -16.85 17.06
CA GLY A 179 21.52 -18.07 16.33
C GLY A 179 20.93 -17.69 14.98
N SER A 180 21.73 -17.00 14.17
CA SER A 180 21.74 -17.01 12.70
C SER A 180 20.40 -17.24 11.99
N GLY A 181 19.41 -16.40 12.24
CA GLY A 181 18.18 -16.31 11.44
C GLY A 181 18.31 -15.21 10.38
N TYR A 182 19.32 -15.27 9.51
CA TYR A 182 19.38 -14.36 8.37
C TYR A 182 18.21 -14.68 7.44
N LEU A 183 17.37 -13.68 7.17
CA LEU A 183 16.43 -13.72 6.05
C LEU A 183 17.23 -14.11 4.80
N PHE A 184 16.76 -15.09 4.02
CA PHE A 184 17.48 -15.63 2.86
C PHE A 184 18.11 -14.48 2.05
N PRO A 185 19.43 -14.46 1.78
CA PRO A 185 20.16 -13.30 1.27
C PRO A 185 19.51 -12.52 0.11
N PRO A 186 18.88 -13.16 -0.90
CA PRO A 186 18.20 -12.41 -1.97
C PRO A 186 16.95 -11.69 -1.50
N HIS A 187 16.21 -12.20 -0.50
CA HIS A 187 15.04 -11.50 0.05
C HIS A 187 15.45 -10.31 0.91
N TRP A 188 16.54 -10.44 1.66
CA TRP A 188 17.11 -9.35 2.44
C TRP A 188 17.68 -8.23 1.54
N ALA A 189 18.40 -8.61 0.47
CA ALA A 189 18.88 -7.68 -0.53
C ALA A 189 17.72 -6.94 -1.22
N LEU A 190 16.66 -7.66 -1.61
CA LEU A 190 15.52 -7.07 -2.29
C LEU A 190 14.70 -6.15 -1.37
N PHE A 191 14.56 -6.51 -0.09
CA PHE A 191 13.96 -5.66 0.94
C PHE A 191 14.77 -4.38 1.19
N LEU A 192 16.09 -4.49 1.36
CA LEU A 192 16.95 -3.33 1.60
C LEU A 192 17.11 -2.43 0.37
N VAL A 193 17.16 -3.01 -0.83
CA VAL A 193 17.16 -2.25 -2.08
C VAL A 193 15.82 -1.54 -2.25
N GLY A 194 14.69 -2.22 -2.05
CA GLY A 194 13.37 -1.60 -2.10
C GLY A 194 13.21 -0.47 -1.08
N LEU A 195 13.63 -0.69 0.17
CA LEU A 195 13.60 0.31 1.23
C LEU A 195 14.56 1.46 0.96
N GLY A 196 15.74 1.19 0.41
CA GLY A 196 16.72 2.20 0.00
C GLY A 196 16.21 3.06 -1.15
N LEU A 197 15.63 2.45 -2.18
CA LEU A 197 15.01 3.17 -3.30
C LEU A 197 13.85 4.05 -2.82
N LEU A 198 12.99 3.52 -1.94
CA LEU A 198 11.89 4.27 -1.35
C LEU A 198 12.40 5.45 -0.51
N THR A 199 13.36 5.21 0.38
CA THR A 199 13.79 6.16 1.41
C THR A 199 14.78 7.20 0.88
N VAL A 200 15.67 6.81 -0.01
CA VAL A 200 16.78 7.66 -0.50
C VAL A 200 16.46 8.30 -1.84
N LEU A 201 15.63 7.68 -2.69
CA LEU A 201 15.28 8.25 -3.99
C LEU A 201 13.86 8.79 -4.01
N LEU A 202 12.87 7.95 -3.69
CA LEU A 202 11.46 8.30 -3.86
C LEU A 202 11.03 9.39 -2.87
N ASN A 203 11.36 9.24 -1.58
CA ASN A 203 11.00 10.21 -0.54
C ASN A 203 11.66 11.60 -0.76
N PRO A 204 12.98 11.73 -1.02
CA PRO A 204 13.57 13.05 -1.26
C PRO A 204 13.12 13.69 -2.58
N TYR A 205 12.93 12.90 -3.64
CA TYR A 205 12.36 13.40 -4.89
C TYR A 205 10.95 13.95 -4.69
N TRP A 206 10.12 13.24 -3.92
CA TRP A 206 8.75 13.64 -3.61
C TRP A 206 8.71 14.89 -2.71
N THR A 207 9.50 14.90 -1.62
CA THR A 207 9.64 16.07 -0.75
C THR A 207 10.11 17.30 -1.53
N ARG A 208 11.05 17.14 -2.46
CA ARG A 208 11.48 18.22 -3.36
C ARG A 208 10.34 18.73 -4.24
N LYS A 209 9.59 17.84 -4.90
CA LYS A 209 8.46 18.23 -5.78
C LYS A 209 7.38 18.96 -4.99
N LYS A 210 7.06 18.52 -3.77
CA LYS A 210 6.08 19.17 -2.88
C LYS A 210 6.58 20.50 -2.32
N THR A 211 7.85 20.57 -1.92
CA THR A 211 8.48 21.82 -1.45
C THR A 211 8.54 22.86 -2.57
N GLN A 212 8.86 22.45 -3.80
CA GLN A 212 8.82 23.33 -4.96
C GLN A 212 7.41 23.84 -5.26
N GLN A 213 6.37 23.01 -5.10
CA GLN A 213 4.98 23.43 -5.24
C GLN A 213 4.54 24.45 -4.17
N LEU A 214 5.07 24.35 -2.95
CA LEU A 214 4.77 25.28 -1.85
C LEU A 214 5.51 26.62 -1.97
N LEU A 215 6.77 26.61 -2.43
CA LEU A 215 7.63 27.79 -2.48
C LEU A 215 7.50 28.57 -3.79
N ASN A 216 7.11 27.91 -4.88
CA ASN A 216 6.85 28.52 -6.17
C ASN A 216 5.58 27.88 -6.74
N PRO A 217 4.39 28.47 -6.48
CA PRO A 217 3.14 28.04 -7.11
C PRO A 217 3.16 28.44 -8.59
N VAL A 218 4.06 27.83 -9.35
CA VAL A 218 4.18 27.99 -10.80
C VAL A 218 3.48 26.82 -11.44
N ASP A 219 2.41 27.14 -12.15
CA ASP A 219 1.64 26.19 -12.95
C ASP A 219 2.42 25.88 -14.23
N TRP A 220 3.03 24.69 -14.30
CA TRP A 220 3.87 24.26 -15.43
C TRP A 220 3.07 24.11 -16.73
N ASN A 221 1.73 24.14 -16.67
CA ASN A 221 0.85 24.14 -17.83
C ASN A 221 0.85 25.47 -18.61
N PHE A 222 1.45 26.54 -18.06
CA PHE A 222 1.46 27.87 -18.69
C PHE A 222 2.85 28.49 -18.85
N ALA A 223 3.93 27.72 -18.71
CA ALA A 223 5.25 28.23 -19.10
C ALA A 223 5.20 28.55 -20.62
N PRO A 224 5.37 29.82 -21.05
CA PRO A 224 5.41 30.12 -22.47
C PRO A 224 6.59 29.34 -23.05
N GLY A 225 6.28 28.41 -23.95
CA GLY A 225 7.30 27.68 -24.68
C GLY A 225 8.29 28.67 -25.26
N ARG A 226 9.59 28.38 -25.13
CA ARG A 226 10.63 29.13 -25.83
C ARG A 226 10.21 29.25 -27.31
N PRO A 227 10.18 30.46 -27.89
CA PRO A 227 9.84 30.61 -29.30
C PRO A 227 10.95 29.93 -30.12
N ASN A 228 10.64 28.74 -30.63
CA ASN A 228 11.48 28.06 -31.60
C ASN A 228 11.32 28.78 -32.95
N GLY A 229 12.29 29.63 -33.28
CA GLY A 229 12.62 30.01 -34.65
C GLY A 229 11.99 31.31 -35.18
N PRO A 230 12.69 32.03 -36.08
CA PRO A 230 12.18 33.24 -36.71
C PRO A 230 10.99 32.90 -37.62
N ALA A 231 9.91 33.69 -37.49
CA ALA A 231 8.69 33.55 -38.26
C ALA A 231 8.96 33.73 -39.78
N PRO A 232 8.31 32.95 -40.66
CA PRO A 232 8.43 33.14 -42.09
C PRO A 232 7.78 34.47 -42.53
N PRO A 233 8.34 35.16 -43.55
CA PRO A 233 7.82 36.44 -43.98
C PRO A 233 6.42 36.30 -44.59
N LYS A 234 5.49 37.14 -44.12
CA LYS A 234 4.15 37.28 -44.70
C LYS A 234 4.28 37.72 -46.17
N LYS A 235 3.83 36.88 -47.10
CA LYS A 235 3.59 37.30 -48.49
C LYS A 235 2.40 38.24 -48.51
N THR A 236 2.63 39.48 -48.92
CA THR A 236 1.58 40.44 -49.28
C THR A 236 1.12 40.20 -50.71
N ARG A 237 -0.20 40.05 -50.83
CA ARG A 237 -1.10 40.13 -51.99
C ARG A 237 -1.11 38.96 -52.97
#